data_AF-A0A2N5TY40-F1
#
_entry.id   AF-A0A2N5TY40-F1
#
_cell.length_a   1.000
_cell.length_b   1.000
_cell.length_c   1.000
_cell.angle_alpha   90.00
_cell.angle_beta   90.00
_cell.angle_gamma   90.00
#
_symmetry.space_group_name_H-M   'P 1'
#
loop_
_entity.id
_entity.type
_entity.pdbx_description
1 polymer ?
#
loop_
_entity_poly.entity_id
_entity_poly.type
_entity_poly.pdbx_seq_one_letter_code
_entity_poly.pdbx_strand_id
1 'polypeptide(L)'
;MTVIRNPIYSSHRSSHSHSLSPSTEKNRVLPAPDQPIAKKMGGDISVLDQNILYICNKMHSLKTKLSPKEFIHAFVISAEPKVSYLRRHWAQPKGINSTMALVDVIGHEIKKTPSGREAWATFIQQEAIKILQSEEPPRGNYPVGGFHSSASVNQDFFTLEEKEAHSTQLVKHMPFLYKTLMGILNPNNMVFPVEPEESPSSKNNNPEGAAREDIPEDIASIAYEDLHQGPEGHHCRLETVVKTICAMVAFSRNRRNNGLQLHNAVQFFSCGISERVQEYMN
;
A
#
# COMPACT_ATOMS: atom_id res chain seq x y z
N MET A 1 20.33 15.74 39.84
CA MET A 1 20.91 14.80 40.83
C MET A 1 19.71 14.14 41.48
N THR A 2 19.38 12.85 41.32
CA THR A 2 20.17 11.62 41.56
C THR A 2 19.36 10.47 40.93
N VAL A 3 19.78 9.90 39.79
CA VAL A 3 20.28 8.52 39.59
C VAL A 3 19.91 7.50 40.66
N ILE A 4 19.39 6.32 40.25
CA ILE A 4 19.55 4.93 40.78
C ILE A 4 18.35 4.11 40.26
N ARG A 5 18.41 2.82 39.86
CA ARG A 5 19.37 1.87 39.27
C ARG A 5 18.50 0.63 38.92
N ASN A 6 18.76 -0.03 37.79
CA ASN A 6 18.24 -1.38 37.50
C ASN A 6 18.85 -2.43 38.47
N PRO A 7 18.21 -3.60 38.59
CA PRO A 7 18.95 -4.85 38.68
C PRO A 7 18.53 -5.89 37.63
N ILE A 8 19.58 -6.54 37.11
CA ILE A 8 19.62 -7.78 36.31
C ILE A 8 19.78 -8.97 37.28
N TYR A 9 19.51 -10.19 36.78
CA TYR A 9 19.81 -11.57 37.27
C TYR A 9 18.50 -12.37 37.49
N SER A 10 18.33 -13.65 37.12
CA SER A 10 19.21 -14.66 36.51
C SER A 10 18.44 -15.96 36.21
N SER A 11 19.05 -16.73 35.31
CA SER A 11 18.80 -18.10 34.83
C SER A 11 18.14 -19.14 35.75
N HIS A 12 17.35 -20.03 35.11
CA HIS A 12 17.30 -21.44 35.48
C HIS A 12 17.55 -22.35 34.27
N ARG A 13 18.58 -23.18 34.39
CA ARG A 13 19.01 -24.28 33.53
C ARG A 13 18.45 -25.57 34.14
N SER A 14 17.83 -26.44 33.34
CA SER A 14 17.50 -27.80 33.76
C SER A 14 18.39 -28.79 33.01
N SER A 15 18.90 -29.74 33.78
CA SER A 15 19.90 -30.74 33.43
C SER A 15 19.23 -32.07 33.12
N HIS A 16 19.71 -32.80 32.11
CA HIS A 16 19.61 -34.26 32.12
C HIS A 16 20.91 -34.87 31.59
N SER A 17 21.47 -35.76 32.40
CA SER A 17 22.68 -36.54 32.16
C SER A 17 22.44 -37.96 32.63
N HIS A 18 22.69 -38.95 31.78
CA HIS A 18 23.04 -40.37 32.04
C HIS A 18 23.44 -40.94 30.65
N SER A 19 24.46 -41.76 30.38
CA SER A 19 25.59 -42.34 31.13
C SER A 19 26.47 -43.13 30.10
N LEU A 20 27.80 -43.04 30.28
CA LEU A 20 28.99 -43.81 29.80
C LEU A 20 28.80 -45.15 29.01
N SER A 21 29.38 -45.36 27.79
CA SER A 21 30.73 -45.90 27.37
C SER A 21 30.78 -47.45 27.19
N PRO A 22 31.72 -48.12 26.44
CA PRO A 22 32.96 -47.65 25.78
C PRO A 22 33.34 -48.24 24.36
N SER A 23 34.24 -47.53 23.66
CA SER A 23 35.32 -47.91 22.71
C SER A 23 35.32 -49.20 21.86
N THR A 24 35.53 -49.07 20.54
CA THR A 24 36.57 -49.82 19.77
C THR A 24 36.99 -49.08 18.50
N GLU A 25 38.30 -48.90 18.35
CA GLU A 25 39.03 -48.30 17.24
C GLU A 25 39.41 -49.37 16.20
N LYS A 26 39.28 -49.09 14.88
CA LYS A 26 40.20 -49.49 13.79
C LYS A 26 39.68 -49.22 12.37
N ASN A 27 40.45 -48.41 11.64
CA ASN A 27 40.83 -48.50 10.21
C ASN A 27 39.75 -48.45 9.09
N ARG A 28 39.75 -47.35 8.29
CA ARG A 28 40.07 -47.42 6.84
C ARG A 28 40.11 -46.03 6.15
N VAL A 29 41.33 -45.70 5.68
CA VAL A 29 41.68 -45.14 4.37
C VAL A 29 41.13 -43.76 3.97
N LEU A 30 42.03 -42.78 4.01
CA LEU A 30 41.97 -41.50 3.28
C LEU A 30 41.94 -41.75 1.76
N PRO A 31 41.08 -41.08 0.96
CA PRO A 31 41.25 -41.04 -0.47
C PRO A 31 42.29 -39.97 -0.87
N ALA A 32 43.20 -40.36 -1.77
CA ALA A 32 44.21 -39.51 -2.41
C ALA A 32 43.58 -38.56 -3.44
N PRO A 33 44.31 -37.53 -3.93
CA PRO A 33 43.72 -36.39 -4.63
C PRO A 33 43.48 -36.72 -6.10
N ASP A 34 42.21 -36.76 -6.52
CA ASP A 34 41.86 -36.79 -7.93
C ASP A 34 41.91 -35.40 -8.56
N GLN A 35 42.48 -35.41 -9.76
CA GLN A 35 42.82 -34.33 -10.68
C GLN A 35 41.65 -33.40 -11.07
N PRO A 36 41.95 -32.21 -11.62
CA PRO A 36 40.98 -31.12 -11.74
C PRO A 36 39.81 -31.49 -12.65
N ILE A 37 38.61 -31.38 -12.08
CA ILE A 37 37.37 -31.27 -12.83
C ILE A 37 37.51 -30.03 -13.73
N ALA A 38 37.66 -30.26 -15.03
CA ALA A 38 37.56 -29.22 -16.03
C ALA A 38 36.17 -28.57 -15.91
N LYS A 39 36.11 -27.40 -15.26
CA LYS A 39 34.97 -26.49 -15.35
C LYS A 39 34.84 -26.06 -16.81
N LYS A 40 34.01 -26.77 -17.57
CA LYS A 40 33.34 -26.21 -18.74
C LYS A 40 32.37 -25.14 -18.24
N MET A 41 32.86 -23.92 -18.05
CA MET A 41 32.03 -22.73 -17.90
C MET A 41 32.62 -21.63 -18.77
N GLY A 42 32.38 -21.77 -20.07
CA GLY A 42 32.60 -20.73 -21.06
C GLY A 42 31.32 -20.56 -21.86
N GLY A 43 30.28 -20.05 -21.21
CA GLY A 43 29.24 -19.36 -21.97
C GLY A 43 29.81 -18.01 -22.35
N ASP A 44 29.97 -17.74 -23.64
CA ASP A 44 30.47 -16.45 -24.11
C ASP A 44 29.62 -15.33 -23.51
N ILE A 45 30.28 -14.38 -22.84
CA ILE A 45 29.64 -13.20 -22.25
C ILE A 45 28.93 -12.45 -23.38
N SER A 46 27.64 -12.13 -23.19
CA SER A 46 26.85 -11.47 -24.23
C SER A 46 27.50 -10.15 -24.65
N VAL A 47 27.34 -9.76 -25.92
CA VAL A 47 27.88 -8.48 -26.43
C VAL A 47 27.38 -7.29 -25.58
N LEU A 48 26.16 -7.38 -25.06
CA LEU A 48 25.59 -6.38 -24.16
C LEU A 48 26.38 -6.30 -22.83
N ASP A 49 26.65 -7.45 -22.21
CA ASP A 49 27.39 -7.51 -20.95
C ASP A 49 28.84 -7.00 -21.13
N GLN A 50 29.46 -7.30 -22.27
CA GLN A 50 30.78 -6.75 -22.62
C GLN A 50 30.77 -5.22 -22.69
N ASN A 51 29.74 -4.64 -23.32
CA ASN A 51 29.56 -3.19 -23.38
C ASN A 51 29.33 -2.57 -22.01
N ILE A 52 28.51 -3.20 -21.16
CA ILE A 52 28.27 -2.75 -19.79
C ILE A 52 29.58 -2.74 -18.99
N LEU A 53 30.36 -3.83 -19.03
CA LEU A 53 31.65 -3.92 -18.35
C LEU A 53 32.64 -2.86 -18.86
N TYR A 54 32.68 -2.62 -20.17
CA TYR A 54 33.52 -1.57 -20.76
C TYR A 54 33.18 -0.19 -20.19
N ILE A 55 31.89 0.18 -20.15
CA ILE A 55 31.44 1.48 -19.64
C ILE A 55 31.78 1.60 -18.15
N CYS A 56 31.49 0.59 -17.34
CA CYS A 56 31.81 0.57 -15.90
C CYS A 56 33.31 0.77 -15.66
N ASN A 57 34.16 0.06 -16.41
CA ASN A 57 35.61 0.19 -16.32
C ASN A 57 36.09 1.60 -16.73
N LYS A 58 35.48 2.20 -17.76
CA LYS A 58 35.78 3.58 -18.16
C LYS A 58 35.42 4.56 -17.04
N MET A 59 34.27 4.40 -16.40
CA MET A 59 33.85 5.26 -15.30
C MET A 59 34.81 5.17 -14.09
N HIS A 60 35.26 3.96 -13.75
CA HIS A 60 36.25 3.74 -12.70
C HIS A 60 37.64 4.30 -13.05
N SER A 61 38.00 4.38 -14.33
CA SER A 61 39.28 4.95 -14.77
C SER A 61 39.34 6.49 -14.73
N LEU A 62 38.19 7.16 -14.57
CA LEU A 62 38.14 8.61 -14.43
C LEU A 62 38.83 9.05 -13.11
N LYS A 63 39.34 10.28 -13.09
CA LYS A 63 39.94 10.86 -11.87
C LYS A 63 38.99 10.84 -10.67
N THR A 64 37.69 10.96 -10.91
CA THR A 64 36.62 10.92 -9.91
C THR A 64 36.24 9.52 -9.46
N LYS A 65 36.67 8.46 -10.16
CA LYS A 65 36.40 7.05 -9.86
C LYS A 65 34.91 6.73 -9.61
N LEU A 66 34.05 7.15 -10.52
CA LEU A 66 32.59 7.00 -10.36
C LEU A 66 32.16 5.54 -10.45
N SER A 67 31.33 5.12 -9.50
CA SER A 67 30.52 3.89 -9.60
C SER A 67 29.28 4.10 -10.48
N PRO A 68 28.67 3.02 -11.00
CA PRO A 68 27.40 3.11 -11.73
C PRO A 68 26.29 3.83 -10.95
N LYS A 69 26.19 3.59 -9.64
CA LYS A 69 25.20 4.25 -8.77
C LYS A 69 25.46 5.75 -8.64
N GLU A 70 26.71 6.14 -8.37
CA GLU A 70 27.08 7.56 -8.25
C GLU A 70 26.89 8.31 -9.56
N PHE A 71 27.18 7.67 -10.69
CA PHE A 71 26.92 8.25 -12.00
C PHE A 71 25.44 8.45 -12.26
N ILE A 72 24.58 7.44 -12.02
CA ILE A 72 23.13 7.59 -12.22
C ILE A 72 22.61 8.73 -11.34
N HIS A 73 23.02 8.77 -10.07
CA HIS A 73 22.64 9.83 -9.15
C HIS A 73 23.06 11.22 -9.68
N ALA A 74 24.34 11.39 -10.01
CA ALA A 74 24.87 12.65 -10.54
C ALA A 74 24.23 13.06 -11.88
N PHE A 75 23.97 12.09 -12.76
CA PHE A 75 23.34 12.29 -14.06
C PHE A 75 21.91 12.84 -13.93
N VAL A 76 21.13 12.28 -12.99
CA VAL A 76 19.74 12.67 -12.75
C VAL A 76 19.64 14.07 -12.13
N ILE A 77 20.53 14.44 -11.21
CA ILE A 77 20.45 15.73 -10.49
C ILE A 77 21.22 16.88 -11.15
N SER A 78 22.15 16.60 -12.07
CA SER A 78 23.07 17.62 -12.61
C SER A 78 22.33 18.75 -13.34
N ALA A 79 22.57 20.00 -12.95
CA ALA A 79 21.99 21.17 -13.60
C ALA A 79 22.67 21.57 -14.93
N GLU A 80 23.75 20.89 -15.34
CA GLU A 80 24.49 21.21 -16.56
C GLU A 80 23.60 21.05 -17.81
N PRO A 81 23.41 22.08 -18.67
CA PRO A 81 22.46 22.04 -19.78
C PRO A 81 22.62 20.86 -20.72
N LYS A 82 23.87 20.44 -21.03
CA LYS A 82 24.10 19.27 -21.89
C LYS A 82 23.61 17.98 -21.23
N VAL A 83 23.84 17.81 -19.93
CA VAL A 83 23.39 16.62 -19.19
C VAL A 83 21.87 16.63 -19.01
N SER A 84 21.30 17.80 -18.70
CA SER A 84 19.84 17.99 -18.62
C SER A 84 19.14 17.66 -19.94
N TYR A 85 19.73 18.09 -21.07
CA TYR A 85 19.21 17.78 -22.40
C TYR A 85 19.16 16.27 -22.70
N LEU A 86 20.11 15.47 -22.19
CA LEU A 86 20.11 14.01 -22.36
C LEU A 86 18.97 13.31 -21.60
N ARG A 87 18.57 13.86 -20.45
CA ARG A 87 17.45 13.31 -19.65
C ARG A 87 16.12 14.03 -19.87
N ARG A 88 16.03 14.94 -20.84
CA ARG A 88 14.84 15.80 -21.07
C ARG A 88 13.53 15.04 -21.24
N HIS A 89 13.57 13.78 -21.66
CA HIS A 89 12.40 12.95 -21.88
C HIS A 89 12.00 12.07 -20.68
N TRP A 90 12.80 12.03 -19.61
CA TRP A 90 12.53 11.16 -18.46
C TRP A 90 11.20 11.46 -17.77
N ALA A 91 10.86 12.75 -17.62
CA ALA A 91 9.61 13.19 -17.01
C ALA A 91 8.51 13.57 -18.03
N GLN A 92 8.76 13.35 -19.33
CA GLN A 92 7.84 13.76 -20.40
C GLN A 92 6.98 12.58 -20.84
N PRO A 93 5.76 12.80 -21.35
CA PRO A 93 4.87 11.71 -21.81
C PRO A 93 5.54 10.72 -22.77
N LYS A 94 6.46 11.22 -23.62
CA LYS A 94 7.22 10.40 -24.57
C LYS A 94 8.17 9.37 -23.92
N GLY A 95 8.72 9.67 -22.74
CA GLY A 95 9.74 8.82 -22.09
C GLY A 95 9.34 8.27 -20.72
N ILE A 96 8.28 8.81 -20.09
CA ILE A 96 7.89 8.46 -18.72
C ILE A 96 7.67 6.96 -18.52
N ASN A 97 7.07 6.27 -19.48
CA ASN A 97 6.84 4.81 -19.38
C ASN A 97 8.16 4.04 -19.28
N SER A 98 9.16 4.40 -20.09
CA SER A 98 10.48 3.75 -20.03
C SER A 98 11.25 4.10 -18.75
N THR A 99 11.08 5.33 -18.23
CA THR A 99 11.65 5.74 -16.95
C THR A 99 11.02 4.99 -15.77
N MET A 100 9.69 4.81 -15.78
CA MET A 100 9.01 4.01 -14.76
C MET A 100 9.37 2.52 -14.84
N ALA A 101 9.56 1.96 -16.05
CA ALA A 101 10.08 0.60 -16.21
C ALA A 101 11.49 0.43 -15.62
N LEU A 102 12.35 1.45 -15.73
CA LEU A 102 13.66 1.45 -15.08
C LEU A 102 13.54 1.47 -13.56
N VAL A 103 12.64 2.30 -12.99
CA VAL A 103 12.37 2.33 -11.55
C VAL A 103 11.89 0.98 -11.05
N ASP A 104 11.03 0.30 -11.81
CA ASP A 104 10.52 -1.02 -11.47
C ASP A 104 11.63 -2.08 -11.43
N VAL A 105 12.50 -2.14 -12.46
CA VAL A 105 13.66 -3.04 -12.48
C VAL A 105 14.62 -2.76 -11.31
N ILE A 106 14.88 -1.49 -11.00
CA ILE A 106 15.69 -1.10 -9.83
C ILE A 106 15.01 -1.57 -8.53
N GLY A 107 13.70 -1.39 -8.41
CA GLY A 107 12.92 -1.85 -7.27
C GLY A 107 12.98 -3.37 -7.10
N HIS A 108 12.86 -4.12 -8.20
CA HIS A 108 13.03 -5.58 -8.19
C HIS A 108 14.42 -6.00 -7.71
N GLU A 109 15.48 -5.33 -8.14
CA GLU A 109 16.84 -5.59 -7.68
C GLU A 109 16.98 -5.35 -6.17
N ILE A 110 16.43 -4.24 -5.65
CA ILE A 110 16.46 -3.89 -4.23
C ILE A 110 15.73 -4.96 -3.39
N LYS A 111 14.54 -5.40 -3.83
CA LYS A 111 13.66 -6.33 -3.10
C LYS A 111 14.21 -7.76 -2.97
N LYS A 112 15.34 -8.10 -3.61
CA LYS A 112 15.97 -9.43 -3.49
C LYS A 112 16.41 -9.77 -2.06
N THR A 113 16.71 -8.76 -1.24
CA THR A 113 17.16 -8.96 0.15
C THR A 113 16.08 -8.54 1.15
N PRO A 114 16.05 -9.13 2.36
CA PRO A 114 15.12 -8.71 3.41
C PRO A 114 15.27 -7.22 3.78
N SER A 115 16.50 -6.74 3.98
CA SER A 115 16.79 -5.33 4.27
C SER A 115 16.37 -4.41 3.13
N GLY A 116 16.54 -4.84 1.88
CA GLY A 116 16.08 -4.09 0.71
C GLY A 116 14.55 -4.01 0.63
N ARG A 117 13.81 -5.06 0.97
CA ARG A 117 12.34 -5.02 1.03
C ARG A 117 11.82 -4.03 2.07
N GLU A 118 12.42 -4.02 3.25
CA GLU A 118 12.08 -3.06 4.30
C GLU A 118 12.34 -1.62 3.84
N ALA A 119 13.55 -1.34 3.30
CA ALA A 119 13.89 -0.03 2.78
C ALA A 119 12.96 0.42 1.64
N TRP A 120 12.61 -0.49 0.73
CA TRP A 120 11.66 -0.21 -0.35
C TRP A 120 10.26 0.12 0.18
N ALA A 121 9.76 -0.65 1.15
CA ALA A 121 8.47 -0.40 1.77
C ALA A 121 8.43 0.99 2.46
N THR A 122 9.48 1.33 3.22
CA THR A 122 9.60 2.66 3.84
C THR A 122 9.62 3.78 2.79
N PHE A 123 10.35 3.59 1.69
CA PHE A 123 10.39 4.57 0.60
C PHE A 123 9.01 4.79 -0.04
N ILE A 124 8.29 3.71 -0.40
CA ILE A 124 6.95 3.81 -0.98
C ILE A 124 5.96 4.42 0.01
N GLN A 125 6.04 4.08 1.30
CA GLN A 125 5.21 4.67 2.34
C GLN A 125 5.41 6.19 2.41
N GLN A 126 6.66 6.67 2.38
CA GLN A 126 6.96 8.11 2.42
C GLN A 126 6.40 8.85 1.19
N GLU A 127 6.53 8.29 -0.01
CA GLU A 127 5.96 8.88 -1.22
C GLU A 127 4.43 8.87 -1.19
N ALA A 128 3.80 7.78 -0.74
CA ALA A 128 2.36 7.69 -0.58
C ALA A 128 1.82 8.75 0.40
N ILE A 129 2.51 8.97 1.53
CA ILE A 129 2.14 10.01 2.49
C ILE A 129 2.21 11.40 1.84
N LYS A 130 3.26 11.70 1.06
CA LYS A 130 3.38 13.00 0.37
C LYS A 130 2.23 13.24 -0.61
N ILE A 131 1.83 12.21 -1.36
CA ILE A 131 0.69 12.28 -2.28
C ILE A 131 -0.60 12.51 -1.48
N LEU A 132 -0.86 11.69 -0.47
CA LEU A 132 -2.04 11.82 0.38
C LEU A 132 -2.14 13.19 1.05
N GLN A 133 -1.01 13.75 1.49
CA GLN A 133 -0.96 15.09 2.08
C GLN A 133 -1.34 16.19 1.08
N SER A 134 -1.03 16.04 -0.21
CA SER A 134 -1.41 17.03 -1.22
C SER A 134 -2.88 16.94 -1.64
N GLU A 135 -3.56 15.84 -1.32
CA GLU A 135 -5.01 15.69 -1.48
C GLU A 135 -5.74 16.49 -0.39
N GLU A 136 -6.18 17.70 -0.75
CA GLU A 136 -6.93 18.56 0.16
C GLU A 136 -8.28 18.95 -0.46
N PRO A 137 -9.39 18.51 0.16
CA PRO A 137 -10.72 19.00 -0.20
C PRO A 137 -10.86 20.52 0.05
N PRO A 138 -11.76 21.20 -0.69
CA PRO A 138 -11.98 22.63 -0.56
C PRO A 138 -12.29 23.06 0.88
N ARG A 139 -11.60 24.10 1.34
CA ARG A 139 -11.77 24.66 2.68
C ARG A 139 -12.80 25.79 2.66
N GLY A 140 -13.53 25.96 3.77
CA GLY A 140 -14.49 27.04 3.93
C GLY A 140 -15.93 26.55 3.95
N ASN A 141 -16.86 27.49 3.83
CA ASN A 141 -18.30 27.22 3.90
C ASN A 141 -18.80 26.63 2.58
N TYR A 142 -19.71 25.66 2.67
CA TYR A 142 -20.49 25.17 1.54
C TYR A 142 -21.23 26.33 0.85
N PRO A 143 -21.33 26.37 -0.50
CA PRO A 143 -20.94 25.35 -1.47
C PRO A 143 -19.47 25.37 -1.92
N VAL A 144 -18.71 26.39 -1.54
CA VAL A 144 -17.33 26.56 -2.02
C VAL A 144 -16.34 25.68 -1.25
N GLY A 145 -16.61 25.44 0.03
CA GLY A 145 -15.88 24.50 0.90
C GLY A 145 -16.76 23.38 1.42
N GLY A 146 -16.19 22.49 2.23
CA GLY A 146 -16.94 21.34 2.80
C GLY A 146 -17.72 21.60 4.09
N PHE A 147 -17.80 22.85 4.58
CA PHE A 147 -18.41 23.12 5.88
C PHE A 147 -19.89 23.40 5.77
N HIS A 148 -20.68 22.57 6.44
CA HIS A 148 -22.13 22.72 6.60
C HIS A 148 -22.45 23.21 8.01
N SER A 149 -23.13 24.36 8.11
CA SER A 149 -23.64 24.87 9.38
C SER A 149 -24.99 24.24 9.68
N SER A 150 -25.17 23.75 10.91
CA SER A 150 -26.48 23.23 11.37
C SER A 150 -27.59 24.28 11.30
N ALA A 151 -27.24 25.58 11.33
CA ALA A 151 -28.21 26.67 11.22
C ALA A 151 -28.69 26.93 9.79
N SER A 152 -27.99 26.45 8.76
CA SER A 152 -28.28 26.72 7.34
C SER A 152 -28.67 25.49 6.54
N VAL A 153 -28.56 24.30 7.13
CA VAL A 153 -28.87 23.02 6.48
C VAL A 153 -30.38 22.82 6.45
N ASN A 154 -30.89 22.36 5.30
CA ASN A 154 -32.31 22.10 5.06
C ASN A 154 -32.58 20.59 4.92
N GLN A 155 -33.82 20.22 4.62
CA GLN A 155 -34.21 18.80 4.45
C GLN A 155 -33.49 18.13 3.26
N ASP A 156 -33.24 18.87 2.17
CA ASP A 156 -32.62 18.33 0.95
C ASP A 156 -31.24 17.73 1.23
N PHE A 157 -30.47 18.33 2.12
CA PHE A 157 -29.16 17.83 2.56
C PHE A 157 -29.18 16.39 3.11
N PHE A 158 -30.30 15.95 3.69
CA PHE A 158 -30.43 14.61 4.25
C PHE A 158 -30.94 13.56 3.25
N THR A 159 -31.22 13.97 2.01
CA THR A 159 -31.60 13.03 0.95
C THR A 159 -30.43 12.14 0.55
N LEU A 160 -30.73 10.93 0.07
CA LEU A 160 -29.72 10.00 -0.42
C LEU A 160 -28.96 10.57 -1.62
N GLU A 161 -29.66 11.30 -2.50
CA GLU A 161 -29.07 11.94 -3.68
C GLU A 161 -28.01 12.98 -3.29
N GLU A 162 -28.33 13.90 -2.38
CA GLU A 162 -27.37 14.91 -1.92
C GLU A 162 -26.18 14.26 -1.19
N LYS A 163 -26.43 13.26 -0.33
CA LYS A 163 -25.37 12.49 0.34
C LYS A 163 -24.39 11.85 -0.65
N GLU A 164 -24.93 11.27 -1.71
CA GLU A 164 -24.15 10.61 -2.76
C GLU A 164 -23.39 11.64 -3.62
N ALA A 165 -24.04 12.75 -3.99
CA ALA A 165 -23.41 13.86 -4.70
C ALA A 165 -22.23 14.46 -3.90
N HIS A 166 -22.42 14.70 -2.60
CA HIS A 166 -21.38 15.17 -1.69
C HIS A 166 -20.20 14.19 -1.58
N SER A 167 -20.50 12.90 -1.40
CA SER A 167 -19.47 11.86 -1.27
C SER A 167 -18.66 11.71 -2.56
N THR A 168 -19.34 11.74 -3.71
CA THR A 168 -18.71 11.72 -5.03
C THR A 168 -17.86 12.96 -5.27
N GLN A 169 -18.34 14.14 -4.90
CA GLN A 169 -17.57 15.38 -5.03
C GLN A 169 -16.32 15.37 -4.14
N LEU A 170 -16.44 14.87 -2.91
CA LEU A 170 -15.32 14.76 -1.98
C LEU A 170 -14.21 13.85 -2.54
N VAL A 171 -14.58 12.69 -3.09
CA VAL A 171 -13.62 11.73 -3.66
C VAL A 171 -12.85 12.30 -4.86
N LYS A 172 -13.44 13.22 -5.64
CA LYS A 172 -12.71 13.93 -6.71
C LYS A 172 -11.50 14.71 -6.20
N HIS A 173 -11.52 15.13 -4.92
CA HIS A 173 -10.41 15.84 -4.28
C HIS A 173 -9.44 14.90 -3.55
N MET A 174 -9.73 13.60 -3.47
CA MET A 174 -8.84 12.58 -2.86
C MET A 174 -8.72 11.31 -3.73
N PRO A 175 -8.35 11.45 -5.01
CA PRO A 175 -8.34 10.34 -5.97
C PRO A 175 -7.34 9.23 -5.64
N PHE A 176 -6.17 9.53 -5.08
CA PHE A 176 -5.16 8.57 -4.66
C PHE A 176 -5.66 7.75 -3.49
N LEU A 177 -6.14 8.39 -2.41
CA LEU A 177 -6.73 7.66 -1.27
C LEU A 177 -7.87 6.75 -1.71
N TYR A 178 -8.80 7.29 -2.50
CA TYR A 178 -9.95 6.55 -3.01
C TYR A 178 -9.51 5.32 -3.83
N LYS A 179 -8.64 5.52 -4.83
CA LYS A 179 -8.16 4.42 -5.69
C LYS A 179 -7.35 3.40 -4.92
N THR A 180 -6.53 3.82 -3.96
CA THR A 180 -5.77 2.91 -3.10
C THR A 180 -6.69 2.02 -2.28
N LEU A 181 -7.70 2.59 -1.62
CA LEU A 181 -8.66 1.83 -0.83
C LEU A 181 -9.53 0.91 -1.69
N MET A 182 -9.96 1.37 -2.88
CA MET A 182 -10.66 0.52 -3.83
C MET A 182 -9.80 -0.66 -4.30
N GLY A 183 -8.51 -0.45 -4.53
CA GLY A 183 -7.56 -1.52 -4.89
C GLY A 183 -7.34 -2.52 -3.75
N ILE A 184 -7.24 -2.05 -2.49
CA ILE A 184 -7.10 -2.90 -1.31
C ILE A 184 -8.34 -3.77 -1.11
N LEU A 185 -9.53 -3.19 -1.25
CA LEU A 185 -10.79 -3.87 -0.97
C LEU A 185 -11.30 -4.72 -2.15
N ASN A 186 -10.81 -4.48 -3.37
CA ASN A 186 -11.16 -5.24 -4.57
C ASN A 186 -9.92 -5.87 -5.23
N PRO A 187 -9.31 -6.89 -4.60
CA PRO A 187 -8.07 -7.51 -5.09
C PRO A 187 -8.24 -8.18 -6.46
N ASN A 188 -9.45 -8.65 -6.79
CA ASN A 188 -9.74 -9.34 -8.05
C ASN A 188 -9.72 -8.43 -9.28
N ASN A 189 -9.72 -7.11 -9.09
CA ASN A 189 -9.66 -6.12 -10.17
C ASN A 189 -8.26 -5.52 -10.37
N MET A 190 -7.27 -5.96 -9.58
CA MET A 190 -5.87 -5.60 -9.75
C MET A 190 -5.12 -6.75 -10.44
N VAL A 191 -4.84 -6.58 -11.73
CA VAL A 191 -3.92 -7.48 -12.46
C VAL A 191 -2.51 -7.23 -11.96
N PHE A 192 -2.14 -7.89 -10.86
CA PHE A 192 -0.75 -8.11 -10.53
C PHE A 192 -0.24 -9.33 -11.33
N PRO A 193 0.91 -9.27 -12.00
CA PRO A 193 1.58 -10.48 -12.47
C PRO A 193 2.08 -11.21 -11.23
N VAL A 194 1.26 -12.12 -10.70
CA VAL A 194 1.67 -13.04 -9.64
C VAL A 194 1.71 -14.43 -10.24
N GLU A 195 2.90 -15.03 -10.17
CA GLU A 195 3.16 -16.42 -10.54
C GLU A 195 2.25 -17.37 -9.74
N PRO A 196 1.87 -18.52 -10.34
CA PRO A 196 0.78 -19.34 -9.82
C PRO A 196 1.23 -20.14 -8.59
N GLU A 197 0.55 -19.93 -7.47
CA GLU A 197 0.50 -20.89 -6.37
C GLU A 197 -0.93 -21.41 -6.24
N GLU A 198 -1.04 -22.75 -6.30
CA GLU A 198 -2.28 -23.50 -6.30
C GLU A 198 -2.97 -23.49 -4.93
N SER A 199 -4.31 -23.63 -4.94
CA SER A 199 -5.14 -24.51 -4.08
C SER A 199 -6.51 -23.88 -3.73
N PRO A 200 -7.48 -24.61 -3.15
CA PRO A 200 -8.57 -25.24 -3.89
C PRO A 200 -9.95 -24.66 -3.55
N SER A 201 -10.91 -24.95 -4.43
CA SER A 201 -12.32 -24.57 -4.34
C SER A 201 -12.98 -24.96 -3.01
N SER A 202 -13.79 -24.06 -2.46
CA SER A 202 -14.86 -24.42 -1.54
C SER A 202 -16.18 -23.86 -2.07
N LYS A 203 -17.04 -24.78 -2.54
CA LYS A 203 -18.46 -24.53 -2.79
C LYS A 203 -19.17 -24.44 -1.44
N ASN A 204 -20.09 -23.50 -1.28
CA ASN A 204 -21.15 -23.68 -0.29
C ASN A 204 -22.49 -23.16 -0.81
N ASN A 205 -23.50 -23.96 -0.51
CA ASN A 205 -24.84 -23.97 -1.08
C ASN A 205 -25.75 -22.95 -0.37
N ASN A 206 -26.63 -22.32 -1.13
CA ASN A 206 -27.69 -21.44 -0.66
C ASN A 206 -28.94 -22.27 -0.32
N PRO A 207 -29.78 -21.85 0.65
CA PRO A 207 -31.20 -22.18 0.62
C PRO A 207 -32.08 -20.93 0.52
N GLU A 208 -33.08 -21.03 -0.35
CA GLU A 208 -34.15 -20.06 -0.62
C GLU A 208 -35.11 -19.85 0.57
N GLY A 209 -35.65 -18.63 0.66
CA GLY A 209 -37.10 -18.42 0.73
C GLY A 209 -37.70 -17.89 2.04
N ALA A 210 -38.03 -16.59 2.08
CA ALA A 210 -39.17 -16.06 2.83
C ALA A 210 -39.61 -14.70 2.24
N ALA A 211 -40.92 -14.44 2.29
CA ALA A 211 -41.68 -13.44 1.53
C ALA A 211 -41.34 -11.97 1.85
N ARG A 212 -41.51 -11.10 0.84
CA ARG A 212 -41.25 -9.66 0.85
C ARG A 212 -42.45 -8.89 1.41
N GLU A 213 -42.22 -8.10 2.46
CA GLU A 213 -43.09 -6.97 2.84
C GLU A 213 -42.46 -5.69 2.26
N ASP A 214 -43.27 -4.82 1.68
CA ASP A 214 -42.85 -3.53 1.11
C ASP A 214 -42.36 -2.59 2.22
N ILE A 215 -41.05 -2.38 2.32
CA ILE A 215 -40.43 -1.45 3.26
C ILE A 215 -40.12 -0.13 2.51
N PRO A 216 -40.50 1.05 3.06
CA PRO A 216 -40.18 2.35 2.46
C PRO A 216 -38.66 2.52 2.20
N GLU A 217 -38.30 3.09 1.04
CA GLU A 217 -36.90 3.33 0.60
C GLU A 217 -36.03 4.07 1.64
N ASP A 218 -36.64 4.93 2.46
CA ASP A 218 -35.95 5.68 3.52
C ASP A 218 -35.51 4.80 4.72
N ILE A 219 -36.12 3.63 4.90
CA ILE A 219 -35.77 2.65 5.97
C ILE A 219 -34.80 1.58 5.43
N ALA A 220 -34.73 1.41 4.10
CA ALA A 220 -33.78 0.51 3.44
C ALA A 220 -32.31 0.89 3.67
N SER A 221 -32.02 2.11 4.16
CA SER A 221 -30.68 2.51 4.59
C SER A 221 -30.30 2.02 6.01
N ILE A 222 -31.26 1.64 6.84
CA ILE A 222 -31.02 1.07 8.19
C ILE A 222 -31.08 -0.46 8.13
N ALA A 223 -31.93 -1.00 7.26
CA ALA A 223 -31.87 -2.41 6.91
C ALA A 223 -30.62 -2.67 6.06
N TYR A 224 -29.78 -3.63 6.46
CA TYR A 224 -28.78 -4.21 5.57
C TYR A 224 -29.47 -5.03 4.48
N GLU A 225 -30.30 -4.42 3.64
CA GLU A 225 -30.89 -5.10 2.49
C GLU A 225 -29.80 -5.32 1.45
N ASP A 226 -29.18 -6.49 1.57
CA ASP A 226 -29.11 -7.61 0.63
C ASP A 226 -29.84 -7.49 -0.75
N LEU A 227 -30.01 -6.30 -1.32
CA LEU A 227 -30.67 -6.09 -2.62
C LEU A 227 -29.72 -6.27 -3.82
N HIS A 228 -28.46 -6.61 -3.55
CA HIS A 228 -27.49 -6.86 -4.61
C HIS A 228 -26.54 -8.02 -4.26
N GLN A 229 -27.06 -9.25 -4.22
CA GLN A 229 -26.27 -10.49 -4.20
C GLN A 229 -25.61 -10.79 -5.56
N GLY A 230 -25.06 -9.76 -6.19
CA GLY A 230 -24.34 -9.82 -7.46
C GLY A 230 -23.02 -9.03 -7.40
N PRO A 231 -22.13 -9.21 -8.38
CA PRO A 231 -20.85 -8.49 -8.45
C PRO A 231 -21.01 -6.96 -8.42
N GLU A 232 -22.11 -6.43 -8.96
CA GLU A 232 -22.44 -5.00 -8.94
C GLU A 232 -22.76 -4.48 -7.52
N GLY A 233 -23.45 -5.29 -6.72
CA GLY A 233 -23.74 -4.99 -5.32
C GLY A 233 -22.51 -4.96 -4.44
N HIS A 234 -21.60 -5.90 -4.68
CA HIS A 234 -20.33 -5.92 -4.00
C HIS A 234 -19.53 -4.64 -4.28
N HIS A 235 -19.46 -4.21 -5.55
CA HIS A 235 -18.77 -2.98 -5.92
C HIS A 235 -19.38 -1.74 -5.24
N CYS A 236 -20.71 -1.59 -5.29
CA CYS A 236 -21.43 -0.49 -4.65
C CYS A 236 -21.18 -0.43 -3.13
N ARG A 237 -21.17 -1.59 -2.46
CA ARG A 237 -20.85 -1.68 -1.02
C ARG A 237 -19.41 -1.23 -0.73
N LEU A 238 -18.45 -1.68 -1.53
CA LEU A 238 -17.06 -1.25 -1.37
C LEU A 238 -16.90 0.24 -1.60
N GLU A 239 -17.52 0.78 -2.64
CA GLU A 239 -17.50 2.20 -2.95
C GLU A 239 -18.08 3.03 -1.80
N THR A 240 -19.19 2.59 -1.20
CA THR A 240 -19.78 3.23 0.00
C THR A 240 -18.82 3.25 1.18
N VAL A 241 -18.14 2.12 1.46
CA VAL A 241 -17.12 2.04 2.52
C VAL A 241 -15.95 2.99 2.24
N VAL A 242 -15.44 3.00 1.01
CA VAL A 242 -14.30 3.85 0.64
C VAL A 242 -14.66 5.33 0.70
N LYS A 243 -15.84 5.74 0.21
CA LYS A 243 -16.35 7.11 0.33
C LYS A 243 -16.47 7.54 1.80
N THR A 244 -16.94 6.64 2.66
CA THR A 244 -17.03 6.88 4.11
C THR A 244 -15.66 7.09 4.73
N ILE A 245 -14.67 6.23 4.43
CA ILE A 245 -13.28 6.39 4.92
C ILE A 245 -12.68 7.72 4.42
N CYS A 246 -12.90 8.06 3.15
CA CYS A 246 -12.51 9.34 2.57
C CYS A 246 -13.08 10.52 3.37
N ALA A 247 -14.38 10.50 3.69
CA ALA A 247 -15.03 11.52 4.52
C ALA A 247 -14.45 11.59 5.94
N MET A 248 -14.17 10.45 6.57
CA MET A 248 -13.53 10.41 7.89
C MET A 248 -12.14 11.03 7.88
N VAL A 249 -11.30 10.70 6.88
CA VAL A 249 -9.97 11.28 6.73
C VAL A 249 -10.05 12.79 6.44
N ALA A 250 -10.95 13.21 5.55
CA ALA A 250 -11.15 14.62 5.22
C ALA A 250 -11.57 15.46 6.42
N PHE A 251 -12.49 14.96 7.25
CA PHE A 251 -12.90 15.59 8.49
C PHE A 251 -11.78 15.61 9.54
N SER A 252 -11.04 14.51 9.68
CA SER A 252 -9.94 14.41 10.64
C SER A 252 -8.82 15.41 10.34
N ARG A 253 -8.50 15.61 9.05
CA ARG A 253 -7.50 16.59 8.60
C ARG A 253 -8.03 18.01 8.62
N ASN A 254 -9.31 18.19 8.38
CA ASN A 254 -9.98 19.49 8.38
C ASN A 254 -11.41 19.31 8.90
N ARG A 255 -11.65 19.66 10.17
CA ARG A 255 -12.97 19.59 10.81
C ARG A 255 -14.06 20.40 10.09
N ARG A 256 -13.67 21.24 9.13
CA ARG A 256 -14.57 21.97 8.24
C ARG A 256 -15.06 21.13 7.04
N ASN A 257 -14.76 19.84 6.96
CA ASN A 257 -15.42 18.89 6.05
C ASN A 257 -16.37 18.00 6.86
N ASN A 258 -17.50 18.54 7.32
CA ASN A 258 -18.34 17.92 8.35
C ASN A 258 -19.67 17.34 7.84
N GLY A 259 -19.85 17.22 6.52
CA GLY A 259 -21.11 16.78 5.93
C GLY A 259 -21.57 15.41 6.45
N LEU A 260 -20.68 14.42 6.44
CA LEU A 260 -21.00 13.06 6.93
C LEU A 260 -21.32 13.05 8.43
N GLN A 261 -20.55 13.78 9.23
CA GLN A 261 -20.72 13.87 10.68
C GLN A 261 -22.06 14.52 11.05
N LEU A 262 -22.45 15.56 10.30
CA LEU A 262 -23.74 16.22 10.48
C LEU A 262 -24.90 15.29 10.09
N HIS A 263 -24.76 14.56 8.98
CA HIS A 263 -25.74 13.57 8.55
C HIS A 263 -25.94 12.48 9.59
N ASN A 264 -24.85 11.87 10.07
CA ASN A 264 -24.88 10.83 11.10
C ASN A 264 -25.49 11.35 12.42
N ALA A 265 -25.15 12.57 12.85
CA ALA A 265 -25.67 13.15 14.09
C ALA A 265 -27.19 13.31 14.09
N VAL A 266 -27.76 13.80 12.98
CA VAL A 266 -29.22 13.95 12.87
C VAL A 266 -29.90 12.58 12.77
N GLN A 267 -29.33 11.67 11.98
CA GLN A 267 -29.90 10.33 11.81
C GLN A 267 -29.94 9.56 13.15
N PHE A 268 -28.84 9.55 13.89
CA PHE A 268 -28.76 8.89 15.20
C PHE A 268 -29.69 9.54 16.24
N PHE A 269 -29.79 10.87 16.27
CA PHE A 269 -30.76 11.56 17.12
C PHE A 269 -32.20 11.14 16.78
N SER A 270 -32.54 11.07 15.48
CA SER A 270 -33.87 10.65 15.03
C SER A 270 -34.18 9.18 15.39
N CYS A 271 -33.16 8.33 15.43
CA CYS A 271 -33.26 6.93 15.86
C CYS A 271 -33.25 6.74 17.39
N GLY A 272 -33.22 7.82 18.17
CA GLY A 272 -33.21 7.75 19.64
C GLY A 272 -31.90 7.22 20.24
N ILE A 273 -30.79 7.30 19.49
CA ILE A 273 -29.47 6.90 19.99
C ILE A 273 -29.02 7.89 21.06
N SER A 274 -28.64 7.37 22.23
CA SER A 274 -28.19 8.22 23.35
C SER A 274 -26.93 9.01 23.01
N GLU A 275 -26.78 10.19 23.61
CA GLU A 275 -25.64 11.10 23.42
C GLU A 275 -24.28 10.41 23.65
N ARG A 276 -24.19 9.46 24.60
CA ARG A 276 -22.96 8.67 24.85
C ARG A 276 -22.55 7.78 23.68
N VAL A 277 -23.52 7.23 22.95
CA VAL A 277 -23.25 6.38 21.79
C VAL A 277 -22.90 7.24 20.58
N GLN A 278 -23.54 8.40 20.44
CA GLN A 278 -23.18 9.39 19.43
C GLN A 278 -21.72 9.84 19.53
N GLU A 279 -21.26 10.14 20.75
CA GLU A 279 -19.88 10.61 21.00
C GLU A 279 -18.83 9.55 20.61
N TYR A 280 -19.16 8.26 20.72
CA TYR A 280 -18.24 7.18 20.34
C TYR A 280 -18.11 7.01 18.81
N MET A 281 -19.13 7.39 18.04
CA MET A 281 -19.21 7.11 16.60
C MET A 281 -18.77 8.27 15.70
N ASN A 282 -18.50 9.44 16.27
CA ASN A 282 -18.10 10.67 15.56
C ASN A 282 -16.65 11.07 15.86
#